data_AF-A0A936BY99-F1
#
_entry.id   AF-A0A936BY99-F1
#
_cell.length_a   1.000
_cell.length_b   1.000
_cell.length_c   1.000
_cell.angle_alpha   90.00
_cell.angle_beta   90.00
_cell.angle_gamma   90.00
#
_symmetry.space_group_name_H-M   'P 1'
#
loop_
_entity.id
_entity.type
_entity.pdbx_description
1 polymer ?
#
loop_
_entity_poly.entity_id
_entity_poly.type
_entity_poly.pdbx_seq_one_letter_code
_entity_poly.pdbx_strand_id
1 'polypeptide(L)'
;MLCGGRMLEDIELRRNDRVFLEALGIRSIPDPTTAGDFCWRFSVGNIELLRDAINEARLEVWRRQPKSFTEAIATIEADGSAALAWNQWQHIFFRLLDAL
;
A
#
# COMPACT_ATOMS: atom_id res chain seq x y z
N MET A 1 11.61 1.27 5.48
CA MET A 1 12.70 2.27 5.51
C MET A 1 12.04 3.61 5.76
N LEU A 2 12.00 4.04 7.02
CA LEU A 2 11.57 5.38 7.41
C LEU A 2 12.68 6.33 6.97
N CYS A 3 12.54 6.92 5.80
CA CYS A 3 13.39 8.02 5.40
C CYS A 3 13.16 9.16 6.41
N GLY A 4 14.21 9.58 7.11
CA GLY A 4 14.19 10.59 8.16
C GLY A 4 13.97 12.02 7.65
N GLY A 5 13.33 12.19 6.48
CA GLY A 5 12.78 13.45 6.03
C GLY A 5 11.29 13.49 6.31
N ARG A 6 10.70 14.67 6.44
CA ARG A 6 9.23 14.76 6.34
C ARG A 6 8.90 14.38 4.90
N MET A 7 8.14 13.31 4.67
CA MET A 7 7.74 12.64 3.40
C MET A 7 7.85 13.40 2.06
N LEU A 8 7.72 14.73 2.06
CA LEU A 8 7.93 15.63 0.93
C LEU A 8 9.41 15.83 0.53
N GLU A 9 10.35 15.78 1.47
CA GLU A 9 11.78 16.06 1.23
C GLU A 9 12.45 14.95 0.38
N ASP A 10 12.04 13.69 0.58
CA ASP A 10 12.60 12.55 -0.16
C ASP A 10 12.13 12.48 -1.62
N ILE A 11 10.87 12.86 -1.87
CA ILE A 11 10.33 12.88 -3.23
C ILE A 11 10.87 14.07 -4.03
N GLU A 12 11.19 15.19 -3.39
CA GLU A 12 11.96 16.27 -4.03
C GLU A 12 13.37 15.84 -4.42
N LEU A 13 14.05 15.03 -3.59
CA LEU A 13 15.35 14.47 -3.94
C LEU A 13 15.25 13.59 -5.20
N ARG A 14 14.22 12.74 -5.27
CA ARG A 14 13.98 11.85 -6.43
C ARG A 14 13.53 12.60 -7.68
N ARG A 15 12.81 13.71 -7.55
CA ARG A 15 12.44 14.62 -8.67
C ARG A 15 13.66 15.21 -9.37
N ASN A 16 14.76 15.37 -8.64
CA ASN A 16 16.01 15.94 -9.16
C ASN A 16 17.07 14.86 -9.50
N ASP A 17 16.78 13.57 -9.29
CA ASP A 17 17.69 12.47 -9.59
C ASP A 17 17.48 11.96 -11.03
N ARG A 18 18.39 12.35 -11.92
CA ARG A 18 18.34 12.00 -13.34
C ARG A 18 18.47 10.50 -13.59
N VAL A 19 19.28 9.77 -12.82
CA VAL A 19 19.44 8.31 -13.00
C VAL A 19 18.15 7.60 -12.63
N PHE A 20 17.48 8.08 -11.58
CA PHE A 20 16.18 7.57 -11.17
C PHE A 20 15.09 7.82 -12.21
N LEU A 21 15.04 9.02 -12.81
CA LEU A 21 14.09 9.36 -13.87
C LEU A 21 14.34 8.56 -15.16
N GLU A 22 15.61 8.38 -15.55
CA GLU A 22 16.00 7.55 -16.69
C GLU A 22 15.61 6.09 -16.48
N ALA A 23 15.82 5.53 -15.27
CA ALA A 23 15.43 4.17 -14.93
C ALA A 23 13.90 3.95 -14.97
N LEU A 24 13.11 4.98 -14.64
CA LEU A 24 11.65 4.96 -14.72
C LEU A 24 11.12 5.25 -16.13
N GLY A 25 11.96 5.72 -17.06
CA GLY A 25 11.54 6.10 -18.41
C GLY A 25 10.61 7.33 -18.45
N ILE A 26 10.66 8.18 -17.42
CA ILE A 26 9.80 9.36 -17.30
C ILE A 26 10.63 10.64 -17.29
N ARG A 27 10.04 11.72 -17.80
CA ARG A 27 10.72 13.02 -17.92
C ARG A 27 10.73 13.82 -16.61
N SER A 28 9.77 13.57 -15.73
CA SER A 28 9.63 14.24 -14.44
C SER A 28 8.67 13.47 -13.55
N ILE A 29 8.92 13.45 -12.25
CA ILE A 29 7.92 13.09 -11.23
C ILE A 29 7.09 14.35 -10.95
N PRO A 30 5.75 14.32 -10.89
CA PRO A 30 4.92 15.48 -10.55
C PRO A 30 5.26 16.08 -9.18
N ASP A 31 4.92 17.36 -8.97
CA ASP A 31 5.18 18.02 -7.69
C ASP A 31 4.50 17.24 -6.56
N PRO A 32 5.10 17.08 -5.38
CA PRO A 32 4.45 16.36 -4.29
C PRO A 32 3.17 17.07 -3.81
N THR A 33 3.00 18.37 -4.09
CA THR A 33 1.68 19.02 -3.96
C THR A 33 0.67 18.49 -4.98
N THR A 34 1.09 17.95 -6.12
CA THR A 34 0.25 17.22 -7.09
C THR A 34 -0.09 15.80 -6.63
N ALA A 35 0.79 15.13 -5.87
CA ALA A 35 0.43 13.87 -5.21
C ALA A 35 -0.54 14.09 -4.04
N GLY A 36 -0.38 15.18 -3.29
CA GLY A 36 -1.36 15.67 -2.33
C GLY A 36 -2.68 16.06 -2.99
N ASP A 37 -2.64 16.73 -4.14
CA ASP A 37 -3.80 17.07 -4.98
C ASP A 37 -4.51 15.81 -5.50
N PHE A 38 -3.75 14.79 -5.90
CA PHE A 38 -4.30 13.48 -6.25
C PHE A 38 -5.08 12.88 -5.08
N CYS A 39 -4.52 12.89 -3.87
CA CYS A 39 -5.21 12.40 -2.67
C CYS A 39 -6.44 13.24 -2.28
N TRP A 40 -6.44 14.56 -2.54
CA TRP A 40 -7.60 15.44 -2.32
C TRP A 40 -8.78 15.16 -3.26
N ARG A 41 -8.53 14.59 -4.44
CA ARG A 41 -9.59 14.23 -5.40
C ARG A 41 -10.44 13.04 -4.96
N PHE A 42 -10.04 12.33 -3.91
CA PHE A 42 -10.74 11.14 -3.44
C PHE A 42 -11.44 11.40 -2.12
N SER A 43 -12.77 11.20 -2.11
CA SER A 43 -13.53 11.15 -0.86
C SER A 43 -13.17 9.88 -0.08
N VAL A 44 -13.53 9.85 1.21
CA VAL A 44 -13.44 8.62 2.03
C VAL A 44 -14.11 7.45 1.31
N GLY A 45 -15.26 7.66 0.68
CA GLY A 45 -15.96 6.62 -0.09
C GLY A 45 -15.14 6.07 -1.26
N ASN A 46 -14.38 6.92 -1.97
CA ASN A 46 -13.51 6.46 -3.05
C ASN A 46 -12.37 5.57 -2.53
N ILE A 47 -11.84 5.89 -1.35
CA ILE A 47 -10.78 5.10 -0.70
C ILE A 47 -11.34 3.74 -0.23
N GLU A 48 -12.53 3.73 0.36
CA GLU A 48 -13.21 2.50 0.77
C GLU A 48 -13.47 1.58 -0.43
N LEU A 49 -13.98 2.13 -1.54
CA LEU A 49 -14.20 1.37 -2.78
C LEU A 49 -12.91 0.79 -3.37
N LEU A 50 -11.83 1.58 -3.40
CA LEU A 50 -10.53 1.10 -3.87
C LEU A 50 -10.01 -0.05 -3.00
N ARG A 51 -10.15 0.08 -1.67
CA ARG A 51 -9.75 -0.97 -0.73
C ARG A 51 -10.55 -2.24 -0.96
N ASP A 52 -11.86 -2.13 -1.14
CA ASP A 52 -12.73 -3.28 -1.35
C ASP A 52 -12.41 -3.98 -2.68
N ALA A 53 -12.17 -3.23 -3.76
CA ALA A 53 -11.73 -3.79 -5.04
C ALA A 53 -10.38 -4.52 -4.94
N ILE A 54 -9.41 -3.97 -4.20
CA ILE A 54 -8.13 -4.64 -3.93
C ILE A 54 -8.35 -5.93 -3.13
N ASN A 55 -9.21 -5.89 -2.12
CA ASN A 55 -9.51 -7.05 -1.29
C ASN A 55 -10.19 -8.18 -2.08
N GLU A 56 -11.11 -7.85 -2.99
CA GLU A 56 -11.71 -8.82 -3.91
C GLU A 56 -10.65 -9.46 -4.82
N ALA A 57 -9.77 -8.67 -5.42
CA ALA A 57 -8.69 -9.19 -6.26
C ALA A 57 -7.72 -10.09 -5.46
N ARG A 58 -7.46 -9.77 -4.19
CA ARG A 58 -6.59 -10.59 -3.32
C ARG A 58 -7.14 -11.99 -3.09
N LEU A 59 -8.46 -12.13 -2.91
CA LEU A 59 -9.07 -13.46 -2.72
C LEU A 59 -8.75 -14.41 -3.87
N GLU A 60 -8.84 -13.93 -5.11
CA GLU A 60 -8.50 -14.72 -6.29
C GLU A 60 -7.03 -15.13 -6.32
N VAL A 61 -6.12 -14.23 -5.95
CA VAL A 61 -4.68 -14.52 -5.90
C VAL A 61 -4.35 -15.51 -4.78
N TRP A 62 -4.98 -15.35 -3.62
CA TRP A 62 -4.75 -16.18 -2.44
C TRP A 62 -5.30 -17.60 -2.59
N ARG A 63 -6.44 -17.78 -3.26
CA ARG A 63 -6.97 -19.12 -3.58
C ARG A 63 -6.05 -19.97 -4.45
N ARG A 64 -5.13 -19.33 -5.19
CA ARG A 64 -4.15 -20.02 -6.03
C ARG A 64 -2.92 -20.50 -5.25
N GLN A 65 -2.81 -20.17 -3.96
CA GLN A 65 -1.69 -20.57 -3.14
C GLN A 65 -1.79 -22.05 -2.72
N PRO A 66 -0.67 -22.74 -2.49
CA PRO A 66 -0.68 -24.11 -1.98
C PRO A 66 -1.28 -24.17 -0.57
N LYS A 67 -1.84 -25.31 -0.16
CA LYS A 67 -2.41 -25.49 1.20
C LYS A 67 -1.46 -25.10 2.33
N SER A 68 -0.16 -25.33 2.14
CA SER A 68 0.88 -24.94 3.10
C SER A 68 0.95 -23.43 3.36
N PHE A 69 0.41 -22.60 2.46
CA PHE A 69 0.35 -21.15 2.60
C PHE A 69 -0.64 -20.72 3.70
N THR A 70 -1.82 -21.35 3.77
CA THR A 70 -2.84 -21.08 4.80
C THR A 70 -2.52 -21.74 6.13
N GLU A 71 -1.61 -22.71 6.15
CA GLU A 71 -1.10 -23.37 7.37
C GLU A 71 0.07 -22.61 8.01
N ALA A 72 0.65 -21.63 7.30
CA ALA A 72 1.75 -20.81 7.80
C ALA A 72 1.25 -19.70 8.74
N ILE A 73 2.11 -19.30 9.69
CA ILE A 73 1.85 -18.15 10.55
C ILE A 73 1.96 -16.86 9.71
N ALA A 74 0.84 -16.17 9.50
CA ALA A 74 0.86 -14.87 8.86
C ALA A 74 1.47 -13.82 9.78
N THR A 75 2.53 -13.14 9.33
CA THR A 75 3.09 -11.97 10.01
C THR A 75 2.56 -10.71 9.34
N ILE A 76 1.87 -9.87 10.11
CA ILE A 76 1.37 -8.58 9.64
C ILE A 76 2.31 -7.50 10.19
N GLU A 77 3.06 -6.86 9.30
CA GLU A 77 3.80 -5.65 9.64
C GLU A 77 2.98 -4.41 9.32
N ALA A 78 2.79 -3.56 10.32
CA ALA A 78 2.17 -2.26 10.17
C ALA A 78 3.20 -1.19 10.53
N ASP A 79 3.55 -0.35 9.57
CA ASP A 79 4.37 0.86 9.78
C ASP A 79 5.72 0.62 10.51
N GLY A 80 6.43 -0.44 10.11
CA GLY A 80 7.75 -0.78 10.68
C GLY A 80 7.71 -1.34 12.10
N SER A 81 6.52 -1.66 12.63
CA SER A 81 6.33 -2.42 13.86
C SER A 81 5.55 -3.70 13.56
N ALA A 82 6.01 -4.83 14.12
CA ALA A 82 5.21 -6.05 14.15
C ALA A 82 3.99 -5.80 15.04
N ALA A 83 2.88 -5.41 14.42
CA ALA A 83 1.64 -5.19 15.13
C ALA A 83 0.95 -6.55 15.28
N LEU A 84 0.95 -7.09 16.49
CA LEU A 84 -0.11 -7.99 16.91
C LEU A 84 -1.40 -7.17 16.83
N ALA A 85 -2.15 -7.40 15.75
CA ALA A 85 -3.24 -6.54 15.32
C ALA A 85 -4.20 -6.21 16.48
N TRP A 86 -4.33 -4.92 16.77
CA TRP A 86 -5.46 -4.30 17.48
C TRP A 86 -5.72 -2.95 16.80
N ASN A 87 -6.23 -3.01 15.58
CA ASN A 87 -6.68 -1.81 14.86
C ASN A 87 -8.08 -2.06 14.27
N GLN A 88 -8.75 -0.97 13.89
CA GLN A 88 -10.12 -0.99 13.37
C GLN A 88 -10.33 -1.87 12.12
N TRP A 89 -9.26 -2.39 11.51
CA TRP A 89 -9.28 -3.14 10.26
C TRP A 89 -9.24 -4.66 10.42
N GLN A 90 -9.11 -5.17 11.66
CA GLN A 90 -9.08 -6.63 11.94
C GLN A 90 -10.25 -7.38 11.31
N HIS A 91 -11.46 -6.82 11.42
CA HIS A 91 -12.67 -7.46 10.92
C HIS A 91 -12.67 -7.68 9.40
N ILE A 92 -11.91 -6.89 8.63
CA ILE A 92 -11.76 -7.09 7.17
C ILE A 92 -10.78 -8.23 6.90
N PHE A 93 -9.65 -8.27 7.60
CA PHE A 93 -8.65 -9.32 7.44
C PHE A 93 -9.21 -10.71 7.77
N PHE A 94 -9.92 -10.85 8.89
CA PHE A 94 -10.55 -12.13 9.25
C PHE A 94 -11.63 -12.54 8.26
N ARG A 95 -12.47 -11.61 7.76
CA ARG A 95 -13.43 -11.91 6.69
C ARG A 95 -12.77 -12.41 5.40
N LEU A 96 -11.60 -11.89 5.06
CA LEU A 96 -10.87 -12.38 3.88
C LEU A 96 -10.28 -13.77 4.11
N LEU A 97 -9.73 -14.03 5.29
CA LEU A 97 -9.27 -15.37 5.71
C LEU A 97 -10.40 -16.39 5.68
N ASP A 98 -11.57 -16.05 6.19
CA ASP A 98 -12.76 -16.92 6.18
C ASP A 98 -13.28 -17.21 4.75
N ALA A 99 -12.88 -16.40 3.76
CA ALA A 99 -13.29 -16.52 2.36
C ALA A 99 -12.26 -17.24 1.46
N LEU A 100 -11.12 -17.64 2.02
CA LEU A 100 -10.10 -18.49 1.37
C LEU A 100 -10.41 -19.97 1.58
#